data_AF-A0A2E3UAT2-F1
#
_entry.id   AF-A0A2E3UAT2-F1
#
_cell.length_a   1.000
_cell.length_b   1.000
_cell.length_c   1.000
_cell.angle_alpha   90.00
_cell.angle_beta   90.00
_cell.angle_gamma   90.00
#
_symmetry.space_group_name_H-M   'P 1'
#
loop_
_entity.id
_entity.type
_entity.pdbx_description
1 polymer ?
#
loop_
_entity_poly.entity_id
_entity_poly.type
_entity_poly.pdbx_seq_one_letter_code
_entity_poly.pdbx_strand_id
1 'polypeptide(L)'
;MFFPALKAVVLIKEASERNVIASMLESTGLTVIVNSGDIACLETHAKLHPDVLIVDDDILDDPTRVLLREPDFYNKLILIRRSSDHTDETLCLTDLVRPVYRSELLRVICGIMNS
;
A
#
# COMPACT_ATOMS: atom_id res chain seq x y z
N MET A 1 4.27 28.12 -1.77
CA MET A 1 3.47 27.07 -2.43
C MET A 1 3.39 25.91 -1.45
N PHE A 2 2.27 25.75 -0.74
CA PHE A 2 2.09 24.63 0.18
C PHE A 2 1.72 23.41 -0.67
N PHE A 3 2.69 22.53 -0.91
CA PHE A 3 2.37 21.22 -1.47
C PHE A 3 1.61 20.44 -0.39
N PRO A 4 0.42 19.90 -0.68
CA PRO A 4 -0.22 18.98 0.26
C PRO A 4 0.75 17.83 0.51
N ALA A 5 0.99 17.51 1.78
CA ALA A 5 1.86 16.39 2.13
C ALA A 5 1.23 15.10 1.58
N LEU A 6 2.00 14.38 0.77
CA LEU A 6 1.57 13.11 0.18
C LEU A 6 1.30 12.10 1.30
N LYS A 7 0.18 11.40 1.21
CA LYS A 7 -0.28 10.46 2.24
C LYS A 7 -0.13 9.03 1.77
N ALA A 8 0.55 8.22 2.58
CA ALA A 8 0.60 6.79 2.42
C ALA A 8 -0.17 6.10 3.55
N VAL A 9 -0.98 5.10 3.21
CA VAL A 9 -1.63 4.23 4.20
C VAL A 9 -0.97 2.86 4.12
N VAL A 10 -0.53 2.34 5.27
CA VAL A 10 0.16 1.04 5.37
C VAL A 10 -0.67 0.08 6.23
N LEU A 11 -1.17 -0.97 5.58
CA LEU A 11 -2.01 -2.02 6.16
C LEU A 11 -1.25 -3.34 6.09
N ILE A 12 -0.34 -3.53 7.05
CA ILE A 12 0.50 -4.73 7.15
C ILE A 12 0.29 -5.36 8.51
N LYS A 13 0.05 -6.67 8.52
CA LYS A 13 -0.25 -7.43 9.75
C LYS A 13 0.95 -7.41 10.70
N GLU A 14 2.13 -7.71 10.16
CA GLU A 14 3.35 -7.81 10.94
C GLU A 14 3.87 -6.43 11.37
N ALA A 15 3.94 -6.18 12.69
CA ALA A 15 4.30 -4.87 13.22
C ALA A 15 5.75 -4.45 12.90
N SER A 16 6.69 -5.40 12.92
CA SER A 16 8.10 -5.19 12.54
C SER A 16 8.20 -4.67 11.10
N GLU A 17 7.63 -5.42 10.15
CA GLU A 17 7.63 -5.08 8.74
C GLU A 17 6.89 -3.75 8.48
N ARG A 18 5.73 -3.58 9.11
CA ARG A 18 4.94 -2.35 9.02
C ARG A 18 5.74 -1.11 9.43
N ASN A 19 6.45 -1.17 10.55
CA ASN A 19 7.26 -0.06 11.05
C ASN A 19 8.46 0.22 10.15
N VAL A 20 9.08 -0.84 9.60
CA VAL A 20 10.19 -0.70 8.65
C VAL A 20 9.73 0.00 7.37
N ILE A 21 8.61 -0.42 6.80
CA ILE A 21 8.04 0.19 5.59
C ILE A 21 7.59 1.62 5.87
N ALA A 22 6.91 1.86 6.99
CA ALA A 22 6.52 3.21 7.39
C ALA A 22 7.75 4.14 7.49
N SER A 23 8.82 3.70 8.15
CA SER A 23 10.06 4.47 8.25
C SER A 23 10.70 4.74 6.88
N MET A 24 10.66 3.77 5.96
CA MET A 24 11.14 3.98 4.59
C MET A 24 10.35 5.06 3.85
N LEU A 25 9.02 5.07 3.98
CA LEU A 25 8.14 6.05 3.36
C LEU A 25 8.29 7.45 3.97
N GLU A 26 8.33 7.54 5.30
CA GLU A 26 8.55 8.81 6.02
C GLU A 26 9.88 9.44 5.64
N SER A 27 10.92 8.62 5.43
CA SER A 27 12.24 9.10 4.97
C SER A 27 12.20 9.80 3.60
N THR A 28 11.12 9.62 2.84
CA THR A 28 10.89 10.27 1.54
C THR A 28 9.92 11.44 1.60
N GLY A 29 9.50 11.84 2.80
CA GLY A 29 8.63 12.99 3.02
C GLY A 29 7.14 12.68 2.87
N LEU A 30 6.75 11.41 2.75
CA LEU A 30 5.34 11.02 2.83
C LEU A 30 4.88 11.02 4.29
N THR A 31 3.65 11.48 4.51
CA THR A 31 2.95 11.30 5.78
C THR A 31 2.34 9.90 5.81
N VAL A 32 2.83 9.05 6.70
CA VAL A 32 2.39 7.65 6.76
C VAL A 32 1.34 7.47 7.85
N ILE A 33 0.24 6.82 7.47
CA ILE A 33 -0.81 6.37 8.37
C ILE A 33 -0.67 4.86 8.51
N VAL A 34 -0.31 4.43 9.72
CA VAL A 34 -0.01 3.03 10.03
C VAL A 34 -1.22 2.42 10.74
N ASN A 35 -1.71 1.27 10.27
CA ASN A 35 -2.80 0.57 10.92
C ASN A 35 -2.48 -0.91 11.16
N SER A 36 -3.07 -1.50 12.21
CA SER A 36 -2.67 -2.81 12.75
C SER A 36 -3.16 -4.03 11.94
N GLY A 37 -3.36 -3.89 10.63
CA GLY A 37 -3.85 -4.97 9.77
C GLY A 37 -5.36 -5.24 9.89
N ASP A 38 -6.12 -4.29 10.45
CA ASP A 38 -7.58 -4.39 10.48
C ASP A 38 -8.18 -3.79 9.19
N ILE A 39 -8.77 -4.66 8.38
CA ILE A 39 -9.47 -4.33 7.13
C ILE A 39 -10.64 -3.38 7.38
N ALA A 40 -11.30 -3.43 8.54
CA ALA A 40 -12.42 -2.53 8.84
C ALA A 40 -12.00 -1.04 8.79
N CYS A 41 -10.69 -0.78 8.93
CA CYS A 41 -10.13 0.54 8.74
C CYS A 41 -10.01 0.93 7.26
N LEU A 42 -9.93 0.00 6.31
CA LEU A 42 -9.70 0.26 4.88
C LEU A 42 -10.80 1.13 4.27
N GLU A 43 -12.08 0.87 4.56
CA GLU A 43 -13.20 1.74 4.12
C GLU A 43 -13.16 3.14 4.73
N THR A 44 -12.69 3.26 5.98
CA THR A 44 -12.53 4.54 6.65
C THR A 44 -11.34 5.33 6.09
N HIS A 45 -10.27 4.62 5.71
CA HIS A 45 -9.04 5.23 5.18
C HIS A 45 -9.12 5.49 3.68
N ALA A 46 -9.95 4.75 2.96
CA ALA A 46 -10.40 5.06 1.62
C ALA A 46 -10.92 6.50 1.51
N LYS A 47 -11.71 6.93 2.50
CA LYS A 47 -12.22 8.31 2.61
C LYS A 47 -11.14 9.35 2.93
N LEU A 48 -9.94 8.94 3.36
CA LEU A 48 -8.81 9.84 3.58
C LEU A 48 -8.11 10.23 2.28
N HIS A 49 -8.52 9.64 1.14
CA HIS A 49 -7.93 9.83 -0.18
C HIS A 49 -6.40 9.70 -0.15
N PRO A 50 -5.87 8.52 0.19
CA PRO A 50 -4.43 8.31 0.16
C PRO A 50 -3.89 8.48 -1.26
N ASP A 51 -2.64 8.89 -1.37
CA ASP A 51 -1.88 8.93 -2.62
C ASP A 51 -1.27 7.55 -2.91
N VAL A 52 -0.91 6.82 -1.85
CA VAL A 52 -0.39 5.45 -1.92
C VAL A 52 -1.07 4.59 -0.86
N LEU A 53 -1.51 3.40 -1.25
CA LEU A 53 -2.09 2.40 -0.36
C LEU A 53 -1.22 1.14 -0.42
N ILE A 54 -0.65 0.74 0.71
CA ILE A 54 0.18 -0.48 0.81
C ILE A 54 -0.56 -1.49 1.64
N VAL A 55 -0.82 -2.67 1.08
CA VAL A 55 -1.61 -3.72 1.73
C VAL A 55 -0.91 -5.06 1.66
N ASP A 56 -0.97 -5.80 2.76
CA ASP A 56 -0.49 -7.17 2.84
C ASP A 56 -1.54 -8.13 2.24
N ASP A 57 -1.13 -8.99 1.31
CA ASP A 57 -2.01 -9.99 0.68
C ASP A 57 -2.61 -10.95 1.73
N ASP A 58 -1.89 -11.20 2.83
CA ASP A 58 -2.32 -12.07 3.93
C ASP A 58 -3.53 -11.55 4.71
N ILE A 59 -3.82 -10.25 4.61
CA ILE A 59 -4.96 -9.63 5.28
C ILE A 59 -6.12 -9.40 4.31
N LEU A 60 -6.03 -9.81 3.05
CA LEU A 60 -7.11 -9.58 2.08
C LEU A 60 -8.11 -10.73 2.10
N ASP A 61 -9.34 -10.44 2.54
CA ASP A 61 -10.49 -11.30 2.32
C ASP A 61 -11.17 -10.98 0.97
N ASP A 62 -12.05 -11.88 0.51
CA ASP A 62 -12.78 -11.73 -0.75
C ASP A 62 -13.51 -10.39 -0.91
N PRO A 63 -14.26 -9.86 0.09
CA PRO A 63 -14.92 -8.57 -0.08
C PRO A 63 -13.91 -7.41 -0.23
N THR A 64 -12.78 -7.43 0.49
CA THR A 64 -11.75 -6.40 0.35
C THR A 64 -11.06 -6.46 -1.00
N ARG A 65 -10.83 -7.67 -1.52
CA ARG A 65 -10.29 -7.88 -2.87
C ARG A 65 -11.18 -7.23 -3.93
N VAL A 66 -12.50 -7.30 -3.77
CA VAL A 66 -13.44 -6.64 -4.69
C VAL A 66 -13.35 -5.11 -4.57
N LEU A 67 -13.29 -4.56 -3.36
CA LEU A 67 -13.17 -3.12 -3.14
C LEU A 67 -11.87 -2.55 -3.72
N LEU A 68 -10.77 -3.28 -3.59
CA LEU A 68 -9.46 -2.86 -4.11
C LEU A 68 -9.36 -2.85 -5.64
N ARG A 69 -10.30 -3.51 -6.34
CA ARG A 69 -10.42 -3.45 -7.81
C ARG A 69 -11.05 -2.16 -8.30
N GLU A 70 -11.62 -1.33 -7.43
CA GLU A 70 -12.14 -0.04 -7.86
C GLU A 70 -10.99 0.85 -8.39
N PRO A 71 -11.20 1.59 -9.49
CA PRO A 71 -10.14 2.38 -10.13
C PRO A 71 -9.45 3.37 -9.19
N ASP A 72 -10.19 3.89 -8.21
CA ASP A 72 -9.70 4.84 -7.21
C ASP A 72 -8.63 4.25 -6.28
N PHE A 73 -8.67 2.93 -6.04
CA PHE A 73 -7.69 2.19 -5.26
C PHE A 73 -6.65 1.50 -6.13
N TYR A 74 -7.09 0.88 -7.23
CA TYR A 74 -6.27 0.03 -8.08
C TYR A 74 -4.98 0.71 -8.54
N ASN A 75 -5.05 1.98 -8.93
CA ASN A 75 -3.90 2.76 -9.42
C ASN A 75 -2.92 3.19 -8.32
N LYS A 76 -3.37 3.15 -7.06
CA LYS A 76 -2.60 3.62 -5.90
C LYS A 76 -2.16 2.48 -4.99
N LEU A 77 -2.60 1.27 -5.30
CA LEU A 77 -2.41 0.07 -4.49
C LEU A 77 -1.07 -0.60 -4.81
N ILE A 78 -0.30 -0.83 -3.74
CA ILE A 78 0.87 -1.68 -3.71
C ILE A 78 0.53 -2.90 -2.86
N LEU A 79 0.53 -4.08 -3.47
CA LEU A 79 0.30 -5.32 -2.77
C LEU A 79 1.63 -5.94 -2.31
N ILE A 80 1.75 -6.31 -1.03
CA ILE A 80 2.92 -7.03 -0.51
C ILE A 80 2.59 -8.52 -0.37
N ARG A 81 3.41 -9.38 -0.97
CA ARG A 81 3.17 -10.82 -1.08
C ARG A 81 4.30 -11.66 -0.48
N ARG A 82 3.98 -12.87 -0.02
CA ARG A 82 4.99 -13.82 0.48
C ARG A 82 5.70 -14.62 -0.61
N SER A 83 5.04 -14.87 -1.74
CA SER A 83 5.59 -15.67 -2.84
C SER A 83 5.12 -15.11 -4.18
N SER A 84 5.87 -15.43 -5.23
CA SER A 84 5.56 -15.06 -6.62
C SER A 84 4.43 -15.91 -7.24
N ASP A 85 3.87 -16.88 -6.51
CA ASP A 85 3.20 -18.02 -7.16
C ASP A 85 1.78 -17.78 -7.67
N HIS A 86 1.20 -16.58 -7.54
CA HIS A 86 -0.01 -16.24 -8.29
C HIS A 86 -0.12 -14.74 -8.51
N THR A 87 0.26 -14.28 -9.69
CA THR A 87 -0.13 -12.95 -10.18
C THR A 87 -1.63 -12.96 -10.48
N ASP A 88 -2.44 -12.72 -9.45
CA ASP A 88 -3.81 -12.27 -9.67
C ASP A 88 -3.72 -10.80 -10.14
N GLU A 89 -3.30 -10.61 -11.40
CA GLU A 89 -3.03 -9.31 -12.06
C GLU A 89 -4.26 -8.37 -12.02
N THR A 90 -5.41 -8.90 -11.62
CA THR A 90 -6.67 -8.19 -11.49
C THR A 90 -6.77 -7.32 -10.25
N LEU A 91 -5.90 -7.48 -9.24
CA LEU A 91 -6.08 -6.83 -7.93
C LEU A 91 -5.31 -5.52 -7.75
N CYS A 92 -4.15 -5.36 -8.38
CA CYS A 92 -3.34 -4.16 -8.25
C CYS A 92 -2.48 -3.94 -9.49
N LEU A 93 -2.13 -2.68 -9.76
CA LEU A 93 -1.19 -2.34 -10.83
C LEU A 93 0.26 -2.66 -10.43
N THR A 94 0.57 -2.66 -9.14
CA THR A 94 1.91 -2.98 -8.65
C THR A 94 1.91 -3.90 -7.43
N ASP A 95 2.77 -4.90 -7.44
CA ASP A 95 3.04 -5.78 -6.32
C ASP A 95 4.53 -5.81 -5.95
N LEU A 96 4.81 -6.16 -4.70
CA LEU A 96 6.14 -6.35 -4.13
C LEU A 96 6.18 -7.71 -3.44
N VAL A 97 7.20 -8.50 -3.74
CA VAL A 97 7.41 -9.81 -3.09
C VAL A 97 8.37 -9.63 -1.93
N ARG A 98 8.07 -10.26 -0.79
CA ARG A 98 8.94 -10.25 0.39
C ARG A 98 10.25 -10.99 0.10
N PRO A 99 11.40 -10.52 0.64
CA PRO A 99 11.55 -9.32 1.47
C PRO A 99 11.48 -8.02 0.65
N VAL A 100 10.79 -7.00 1.17
CA VAL A 100 10.64 -5.70 0.49
C VAL A 100 11.91 -4.86 0.65
N TYR A 101 12.59 -4.58 -0.48
CA TYR A 101 13.75 -3.71 -0.49
C TYR A 101 13.36 -2.24 -0.65
N ARG A 102 14.08 -1.34 0.04
CA ARG A 102 13.85 0.11 -0.03
C ARG A 102 13.86 0.63 -1.47
N SER A 103 14.84 0.23 -2.29
CA SER A 103 14.95 0.68 -3.67
C SER A 103 13.74 0.30 -4.54
N GLU A 104 13.17 -0.87 -4.30
CA GLU A 104 12.00 -1.35 -5.04
C GLU A 104 10.75 -0.60 -4.61
N LEU A 105 10.53 -0.49 -3.30
CA LEU A 105 9.42 0.27 -2.73
C LEU A 105 9.40 1.72 -3.26
N LEU A 106 10.54 2.40 -3.24
CA LEU A 106 10.66 3.77 -3.73
C LEU A 106 10.41 3.88 -5.23
N ARG A 107 10.93 2.93 -6.02
CA ARG A 107 10.70 2.90 -7.47
C ARG A 107 9.21 2.78 -7.79
N VAL A 108 8.49 1.91 -7.08
CA VAL A 108 7.05 1.71 -7.26
C VAL A 108 6.26 2.97 -6.89
N ILE A 109 6.56 3.57 -5.75
CA ILE A 109 5.90 4.81 -5.30
C ILE A 109 6.12 5.93 -6.31
N CYS A 110 7.34 6.10 -6.80
CA CYS A 110 7.61 7.07 -7.87
C CYS A 110 6.82 6.77 -9.14
N GLY A 111 6.56 5.51 -9.47
CA GLY A 111 5.69 5.13 -10.59
C GLY A 111 4.24 5.58 -10.39
N ILE A 112 3.68 5.29 -9.21
CA ILE A 112 2.30 5.65 -8.85
C ILE A 112 2.10 7.17 -8.84
N MET A 113 3.05 7.93 -8.29
CA MET A 113 2.94 9.39 -8.21
C MET A 113 3.08 10.11 -9.57
N ASN A 114 3.61 9.46 -10.60
CA ASN A 114 3.80 10.03 -11.93
C ASN A 114 2.78 9.53 -12.98
N SER A 115 1.86 8.65 -12.60
CA SER A 115 0.81 8.08 -13.46
C SER A 115 -0.50 8.87 -13.33
#